data_AF-A0A0V1CNZ5-F1
#
_entry.id   AF-A0A0V1CNZ5-F1
#
_cell.length_a   1.000
_cell.length_b   1.000
_cell.length_c   1.000
_cell.angle_alpha   90.00
_cell.angle_beta   90.00
_cell.angle_gamma   90.00
#
_symmetry.space_group_name_H-M   'P 1'
#
loop_
_entity.id
_entity.type
_entity.pdbx_description
1 polymer ?
#
loop_
_entity_poly.entity_id
_entity_poly.type
_entity_poly.pdbx_seq_one_letter_code
_entity_poly.pdbx_strand_id
1 'polypeptide(L)'
;MFVKMQAAFLALVVKYALTCFTFEWNNTENKESEINNGTFLLEKVIFETSWIINDSSTNATSDTVHNESLQATTTPISTEAFLFDKVAPVTEIAKSGITCVSDESIVSTLMRSYDKLKIPSSDSPLVVDIKIGVQEIAAISDSTSDFQISAFIHEEWYDSGLRFDWMFPCNNNITFINELLDLPWKPNTCFINSKQSKIIKSPFTNAKMVVHSNGHIFTSYRMNLVGPCDMDLTVFPMDTVRCFLIFESFNYNNEEVHMKWSTPFPVYLDSKERKKHFEAVGNSLPEYLYMYTVKSSDFYLVSFNTTAVAYDYPAGYWDELTVTFYFRRCIGWYMLQAYFPTYLAIFISWISFYLGTGMAARTMLGVNTLLALTFQFGNIIKNLPRVSYVKAIDVWMLSCMTFVFCNLLELTLIGILHIKMPERTTVLLSHSCSFKHY
;
A
#
# COMPACT_ATOMS: atom_id res chain seq x y z
N MET A 1 -0.66 -13.77 49.46
CA MET A 1 -0.52 -12.29 49.38
C MET A 1 0.23 -11.89 48.12
N PHE A 2 1.40 -12.48 47.82
CA PHE A 2 2.16 -12.22 46.59
C PHE A 2 1.42 -12.56 45.29
N VAL A 3 0.76 -13.73 45.19
CA VAL A 3 -0.12 -14.07 44.05
C VAL A 3 -1.24 -13.04 43.84
N LYS A 4 -1.79 -12.45 44.90
CA LYS A 4 -2.79 -11.35 44.79
C LYS A 4 -2.14 -10.04 44.34
N MET A 5 -0.90 -9.78 44.71
CA MET A 5 -0.15 -8.60 44.29
C MET A 5 0.32 -8.69 42.83
N GLN A 6 0.72 -9.88 42.38
CA GLN A 6 1.03 -10.17 40.98
C GLN A 6 -0.22 -10.22 40.12
N ALA A 7 -1.33 -10.78 40.60
CA ALA A 7 -2.62 -10.69 39.93
C ALA A 7 -3.11 -9.24 39.88
N ALA A 8 -2.83 -8.41 40.88
CA ALA A 8 -3.13 -6.98 40.87
C ALA A 8 -2.21 -6.21 39.93
N PHE A 9 -0.92 -6.54 39.84
CA PHE A 9 0.02 -5.94 38.89
C PHE A 9 -0.27 -6.35 37.45
N LEU A 10 -0.56 -7.63 37.21
CA LEU A 10 -1.05 -8.11 35.93
C LEU A 10 -2.40 -7.50 35.62
N ALA A 11 -3.33 -7.42 36.56
CA ALA A 11 -4.58 -6.69 36.35
C ALA A 11 -4.32 -5.21 36.10
N LEU A 12 -3.27 -4.59 36.65
CA LEU A 12 -2.94 -3.19 36.37
C LEU A 12 -2.33 -3.04 34.98
N VAL A 13 -1.43 -3.92 34.56
CA VAL A 13 -0.77 -3.94 33.25
C VAL A 13 -1.75 -4.34 32.15
N VAL A 14 -2.56 -5.38 32.38
CA VAL A 14 -3.65 -5.82 31.51
C VAL A 14 -4.74 -4.77 31.49
N LYS A 15 -5.08 -4.11 32.60
CA LYS A 15 -6.01 -2.97 32.59
C LYS A 15 -5.40 -1.77 31.90
N TYR A 16 -4.09 -1.50 31.98
CA TYR A 16 -3.43 -0.41 31.25
C TYR A 16 -3.42 -0.69 29.74
N ALA A 17 -3.05 -1.91 29.35
CA ALA A 17 -3.04 -2.37 27.97
C ALA A 17 -4.45 -2.49 27.39
N LEU A 18 -5.42 -2.99 28.16
CA LEU A 18 -6.85 -3.00 27.83
C LEU A 18 -7.46 -1.61 27.90
N THR A 19 -6.98 -0.67 28.71
CA THR A 19 -7.45 0.73 28.65
C THR A 19 -6.89 1.43 27.43
N CYS A 20 -5.66 1.15 26.98
CA CYS A 20 -5.24 1.58 25.65
C CYS A 20 -6.10 0.92 24.56
N PHE A 21 -6.37 -0.38 24.66
CA PHE A 21 -7.22 -1.12 23.72
C PHE A 21 -8.68 -0.63 23.71
N THR A 22 -9.26 -0.33 24.89
CA THR A 22 -10.68 0.05 25.04
C THR A 22 -10.91 1.54 24.93
N PHE A 23 -9.96 2.41 25.31
CA PHE A 23 -10.07 3.86 25.09
C PHE A 23 -10.07 4.19 23.59
N GLU A 24 -9.35 3.41 22.78
CA GLU A 24 -9.36 3.53 21.33
C GLU A 24 -10.55 2.79 20.70
N TRP A 25 -10.97 1.64 21.25
CA TRP A 25 -12.21 0.95 20.83
C TRP A 25 -13.46 1.81 21.05
N ASN A 26 -13.56 2.52 22.18
CA ASN A 26 -14.68 3.41 22.50
C ASN A 26 -14.65 4.68 21.63
N ASN A 27 -13.46 5.13 21.19
CA ASN A 27 -13.34 6.23 20.22
C ASN A 27 -13.66 5.79 18.77
N THR A 28 -13.52 4.50 18.45
CA THR A 28 -14.04 3.93 17.19
C THR A 28 -15.56 3.69 17.25
N GLU A 29 -16.11 3.20 18.36
CA GLU A 29 -17.56 3.01 18.53
C GLU A 29 -18.33 4.33 18.64
N ASN A 30 -17.74 5.39 19.23
CA ASN A 30 -18.37 6.72 19.28
C ASN A 30 -18.44 7.43 17.90
N LYS A 31 -17.88 6.84 16.85
CA LYS A 31 -18.14 7.23 15.44
C LYS A 31 -18.97 6.20 14.66
N GLU A 32 -19.26 5.04 15.23
CA GLU A 32 -20.06 3.97 14.62
C GLU A 32 -21.43 3.75 15.31
N SER A 33 -21.77 4.51 16.36
CA SER A 33 -23.01 4.32 17.14
C SER A 33 -24.29 4.90 16.51
N GLU A 34 -24.30 5.19 15.21
CA GLU A 34 -25.54 5.29 14.43
C GLU A 34 -25.47 4.29 13.27
N ILE A 35 -25.56 2.98 13.56
CA ILE A 35 -26.20 1.96 12.71
C ILE A 35 -26.36 0.67 13.56
N ASN A 36 -27.62 0.40 13.87
CA ASN A 36 -28.22 -0.74 14.57
C ASN A 36 -27.46 -2.07 14.77
N ASN A 37 -27.46 -2.51 16.04
CA ASN A 37 -27.91 -3.80 16.56
C ASN A 37 -27.85 -5.05 15.64
N GLY A 38 -26.86 -5.90 15.90
CA GLY A 38 -26.81 -7.30 15.46
C GLY A 38 -25.88 -8.11 16.36
N THR A 39 -26.46 -8.97 17.17
CA THR A 39 -25.81 -9.85 18.15
C THR A 39 -24.75 -10.80 17.55
N PHE A 40 -23.54 -10.69 18.12
CA PHE A 40 -22.47 -11.67 18.36
C PHE A 40 -22.75 -13.16 18.05
N LEU A 41 -21.86 -13.80 17.27
CA LEU A 41 -21.52 -15.23 17.38
C LEU A 41 -20.04 -15.42 16.99
N LEU A 42 -19.19 -15.64 18.00
CA LEU A 42 -17.77 -16.00 17.90
C LEU A 42 -17.63 -17.44 18.41
N GLU A 43 -18.15 -18.40 17.64
CA GLU A 43 -17.96 -19.83 17.87
C GLU A 43 -18.01 -20.55 16.52
N LYS A 44 -17.01 -21.43 16.28
CA LYS A 44 -16.71 -22.20 15.06
C LYS A 44 -15.80 -21.53 14.02
N VAL A 45 -14.48 -21.72 14.18
CA VAL A 45 -13.64 -22.38 13.16
C VAL A 45 -12.46 -23.05 13.87
N ILE A 46 -12.55 -24.37 14.05
CA ILE A 46 -11.44 -25.25 14.42
C ILE A 46 -11.49 -26.44 13.43
N PHE A 47 -10.34 -26.74 12.82
CA PHE A 47 -9.96 -27.90 12.00
C PHE A 47 -10.79 -28.21 10.73
N GLU A 48 -10.14 -28.14 9.57
CA GLU A 48 -9.85 -29.35 8.77
C GLU A 48 -8.62 -29.10 7.86
N THR A 49 -7.62 -29.95 8.03
CA THR A 49 -6.54 -30.19 7.06
C THR A 49 -6.72 -31.60 6.55
N SER A 50 -6.78 -31.80 5.24
CA SER A 50 -6.64 -33.12 4.63
C SER A 50 -5.83 -33.02 3.33
N TRP A 51 -4.75 -33.80 3.34
CA TRP A 51 -3.80 -34.08 2.29
C TRP A 51 -4.40 -34.94 1.19
N ILE A 52 -3.93 -34.81 -0.07
CA ILE A 52 -3.65 -35.96 -0.95
C ILE A 52 -2.37 -35.67 -1.76
N ILE A 53 -1.41 -36.59 -1.64
CA ILE A 53 -0.18 -36.76 -2.41
C ILE A 53 -0.48 -37.70 -3.59
N ASN A 54 0.09 -37.45 -4.77
CA ASN A 54 0.75 -38.50 -5.57
C ASN A 54 1.67 -37.92 -6.67
N ASP A 55 2.96 -38.13 -6.44
CA ASP A 55 4.03 -38.60 -7.34
C ASP A 55 3.54 -39.29 -8.65
N SER A 56 4.25 -39.35 -9.79
CA SER A 56 5.69 -39.26 -10.11
C SER A 56 5.90 -39.41 -11.64
N SER A 57 7.17 -39.26 -12.07
CA SER A 57 7.85 -39.81 -13.28
C SER A 57 7.74 -38.99 -14.59
N THR A 58 8.79 -38.25 -15.01
CA THR A 58 10.06 -38.61 -15.71
C THR A 58 9.91 -39.06 -17.16
N ASN A 59 10.40 -38.27 -18.14
CA ASN A 59 11.67 -38.51 -18.88
C ASN A 59 11.83 -37.63 -20.13
N ALA A 60 13.10 -37.48 -20.51
CA ALA A 60 13.72 -36.78 -21.65
C ALA A 60 13.16 -37.19 -23.03
N THR A 61 13.40 -36.53 -24.18
CA THR A 61 14.66 -36.07 -24.81
C THR A 61 14.38 -35.12 -26.00
N SER A 62 15.41 -34.30 -26.30
CA SER A 62 15.85 -33.67 -27.58
C SER A 62 14.91 -33.54 -28.79
N ASP A 63 14.98 -32.37 -29.43
CA ASP A 63 15.52 -32.28 -30.79
C ASP A 63 16.10 -30.88 -31.09
N THR A 64 17.30 -30.89 -31.68
CA THR A 64 18.09 -29.76 -32.17
C THR A 64 17.96 -29.65 -33.69
N VAL A 65 17.79 -28.44 -34.22
CA VAL A 65 18.17 -28.12 -35.61
C VAL A 65 18.91 -26.77 -35.64
N HIS A 66 20.00 -26.78 -36.40
CA HIS A 66 21.10 -25.83 -36.49
C HIS A 66 20.83 -24.59 -37.37
N ASN A 67 21.55 -23.51 -37.03
CA ASN A 67 22.20 -22.47 -37.86
C ASN A 67 21.26 -21.51 -38.64
N GLU A 68 21.53 -20.20 -38.75
CA GLU A 68 22.83 -19.58 -39.04
C GLU A 68 22.82 -18.07 -38.68
N SER A 69 23.99 -17.56 -38.31
CA SER A 69 24.28 -16.18 -37.92
C SER A 69 24.46 -15.25 -39.12
N LEU A 70 23.98 -14.00 -39.01
CA LEU A 70 24.58 -12.87 -39.73
C LEU A 70 24.69 -11.65 -38.81
N GLN A 71 25.93 -11.29 -38.47
CA GLN A 71 26.28 -9.99 -37.90
C GLN A 71 26.22 -8.93 -38.99
N ALA A 72 25.62 -7.77 -38.68
CA ALA A 72 25.83 -6.55 -39.44
C ALA A 72 26.15 -5.39 -38.49
N THR A 73 27.29 -4.78 -38.80
CA THR A 73 27.99 -3.72 -38.09
C THR A 73 27.24 -2.38 -38.13
N THR A 74 27.44 -1.59 -37.09
CA THR A 74 26.87 -0.27 -36.82
C THR A 74 27.42 0.84 -37.73
N THR A 75 26.58 1.83 -38.06
CA THR A 75 26.80 3.28 -37.82
C THR A 75 25.54 4.09 -38.15
N PRO A 76 25.34 5.26 -37.53
CA PRO A 76 24.02 5.87 -37.32
C PRO A 76 23.63 6.83 -38.45
N ILE A 77 22.38 6.73 -38.92
CA ILE A 77 21.79 7.71 -39.83
C ILE A 77 20.57 8.28 -39.11
N SER A 78 20.57 9.61 -38.97
CA SER A 78 19.50 10.46 -38.44
C SER A 78 18.13 10.09 -39.03
N THR A 79 17.26 9.53 -38.21
CA THR A 79 15.93 9.02 -38.61
C THR A 79 14.83 10.08 -38.67
N GLU A 80 15.11 11.36 -38.40
CA GLU A 80 14.06 12.40 -38.38
C GLU A 80 13.62 12.86 -39.79
N ALA A 81 14.41 12.63 -40.84
CA ALA A 81 14.16 13.22 -42.16
C ALA A 81 13.34 12.37 -43.14
N PHE A 82 13.04 11.10 -42.83
CA PHE A 82 12.50 10.16 -43.84
C PHE A 82 11.00 9.86 -43.74
N LEU A 83 10.26 10.38 -42.76
CA LEU A 83 8.88 9.94 -42.52
C LEU A 83 7.80 10.69 -43.32
N PHE A 84 8.10 11.81 -43.99
CA PHE A 84 7.04 12.71 -44.52
C PHE A 84 7.16 13.14 -45.99
N ASP A 85 7.98 12.46 -46.80
CA ASP A 85 8.36 12.95 -48.13
C ASP A 85 7.47 12.48 -49.31
N LYS A 86 6.30 11.89 -49.03
CA LYS A 86 5.36 11.45 -50.09
C LYS A 86 3.89 11.69 -49.76
N VAL A 87 3.49 12.94 -49.54
CA VAL A 87 2.06 13.29 -49.48
C VAL A 87 1.80 14.57 -50.28
N ALA A 88 0.90 14.46 -51.27
CA ALA A 88 0.46 15.56 -52.13
C ALA A 88 -0.35 16.59 -51.32
N PRO A 89 -0.29 17.89 -51.67
CA PRO A 89 -1.00 18.93 -50.92
C PRO A 89 -2.52 18.72 -50.95
N VAL A 90 -3.18 18.95 -49.81
CA VAL A 90 -4.63 18.77 -49.57
C VAL A 90 -5.50 19.46 -50.64
N THR A 91 -5.00 20.52 -51.28
CA THR A 91 -5.67 21.27 -52.35
C THR A 91 -5.87 20.48 -53.66
N GLU A 92 -5.13 19.38 -53.88
CA GLU A 92 -5.31 18.52 -55.07
C GLU A 92 -6.33 17.38 -54.86
N ILE A 93 -6.65 17.03 -53.60
CA ILE A 93 -7.55 15.93 -53.23
C ILE A 93 -9.02 16.27 -53.54
N ALA A 94 -9.37 17.55 -53.55
CA ALA A 94 -10.72 18.03 -53.87
C ALA A 94 -11.16 17.78 -55.33
N LYS A 95 -10.23 17.40 -56.23
CA LYS A 95 -10.54 17.13 -57.65
C LYS A 95 -10.87 15.66 -57.94
N SER A 96 -10.74 14.75 -56.97
CA SER A 96 -10.80 13.30 -57.19
C SER A 96 -11.99 12.58 -56.55
N GLY A 97 -13.11 13.27 -56.27
CA GLY A 97 -14.33 12.62 -55.75
C GLY A 97 -14.17 11.95 -54.38
N ILE A 98 -13.16 12.35 -53.61
CA ILE A 98 -12.87 11.83 -52.27
C ILE A 98 -13.79 12.52 -51.26
N THR A 99 -14.53 11.72 -50.48
CA THR A 99 -15.51 12.19 -49.49
C THR A 99 -14.90 12.55 -48.14
N CYS A 100 -13.73 12.01 -47.80
CA CYS A 100 -13.01 12.29 -46.56
C CYS A 100 -11.50 12.02 -46.67
N VAL A 101 -10.69 12.68 -45.83
CA VAL A 101 -9.22 12.58 -45.84
C VAL A 101 -8.72 11.54 -44.83
N SER A 102 -7.68 10.77 -45.22
CA SER A 102 -7.07 9.75 -44.36
C SER A 102 -6.21 10.33 -43.23
N ASP A 103 -6.12 9.60 -42.11
CA ASP A 103 -5.39 10.00 -40.91
C ASP A 103 -3.90 10.28 -41.20
N GLU A 104 -3.25 9.49 -42.06
CA GLU A 104 -1.84 9.68 -42.46
C GLU A 104 -1.60 11.02 -43.18
N SER A 105 -2.53 11.40 -44.07
CA SER A 105 -2.45 12.67 -44.81
C SER A 105 -2.68 13.87 -43.88
N ILE A 106 -3.55 13.71 -42.89
CA ILE A 106 -3.82 14.73 -41.87
C ILE A 106 -2.60 14.92 -40.98
N VAL A 107 -2.06 13.83 -40.41
CA VAL A 107 -0.90 13.89 -39.51
C VAL A 107 0.32 14.49 -40.22
N SER A 108 0.61 14.06 -41.44
CA SER A 108 1.73 14.61 -42.23
C SER A 108 1.55 16.11 -42.54
N THR A 109 0.32 16.55 -42.79
CA THR A 109 0.02 17.97 -43.02
C THR A 109 0.18 18.80 -41.73
N LEU A 110 -0.37 18.32 -40.61
CA LEU A 110 -0.25 18.98 -39.31
C LEU A 110 1.21 19.11 -38.87
N MET A 111 1.95 18.00 -38.95
CA MET A 111 3.34 17.93 -38.45
C MET A 111 4.34 18.77 -39.26
N ARG A 112 4.03 19.12 -40.51
CA ARG A 112 4.90 19.99 -41.32
C ARG A 112 4.94 21.44 -40.82
N SER A 113 3.84 21.93 -40.26
CA SER A 113 3.72 23.32 -39.78
C SER A 113 3.72 23.45 -38.26
N TYR A 114 3.64 22.34 -37.53
CA TYR A 114 3.53 22.32 -36.08
C TYR A 114 4.88 22.52 -35.41
N ASP A 115 5.00 23.54 -34.57
CA ASP A 115 6.17 23.79 -33.74
C ASP A 115 5.95 23.24 -32.33
N LYS A 116 6.56 22.09 -32.03
CA LYS A 116 6.46 21.43 -30.73
C LYS A 116 7.12 22.20 -29.58
N LEU A 117 7.93 23.22 -29.86
CA LEU A 117 8.61 24.02 -28.84
C LEU A 117 7.73 25.17 -28.34
N LYS A 118 6.69 25.52 -29.09
CA LYS A 118 5.77 26.59 -28.73
C LYS A 118 4.62 26.04 -27.89
N ILE A 119 4.33 26.70 -26.77
CA ILE A 119 3.15 26.40 -25.97
C ILE A 119 1.89 26.69 -26.82
N PRO A 120 0.89 25.79 -26.85
CA PRO A 120 -0.31 25.93 -27.68
C PRO A 120 -1.15 27.20 -27.44
N SER A 121 -1.00 27.84 -26.27
CA SER A 121 -1.67 29.08 -25.92
C SER A 121 -0.70 30.26 -25.95
N SER A 122 -1.13 31.43 -26.45
CA SER A 122 -0.29 32.64 -26.54
C SER A 122 -0.76 33.81 -25.66
N ASP A 123 -2.06 33.88 -25.32
CA ASP A 123 -2.64 35.04 -24.62
C ASP A 123 -3.03 34.76 -23.15
N SER A 124 -3.13 33.48 -22.77
CA SER A 124 -3.52 33.03 -21.44
C SER A 124 -2.78 31.74 -21.07
N PRO A 125 -2.63 31.40 -19.77
CA PRO A 125 -2.09 30.10 -19.38
C PRO A 125 -2.87 28.97 -20.04
N LEU A 126 -2.16 27.97 -20.55
CA LEU A 126 -2.78 26.76 -21.05
C LEU A 126 -3.35 25.99 -19.86
N VAL A 127 -4.66 25.75 -19.88
CA VAL A 127 -5.32 24.96 -18.83
C VAL A 127 -5.16 23.48 -19.13
N VAL A 128 -4.62 22.73 -18.17
CA VAL A 128 -4.45 21.28 -18.24
C VAL A 128 -5.26 20.61 -17.14
N ASP A 129 -6.26 19.83 -17.54
CA ASP A 129 -7.13 19.06 -16.66
C ASP A 129 -6.50 17.70 -16.35
N ILE A 130 -6.26 17.41 -15.07
CA ILE A 130 -5.61 16.18 -14.61
C ILE A 130 -6.60 15.24 -13.95
N LYS A 131 -6.54 13.96 -14.31
CA LYS A 131 -7.35 12.90 -13.69
C LYS A 131 -6.51 11.65 -13.44
N ILE A 132 -6.63 11.07 -12.25
CA ILE A 132 -5.89 9.88 -11.84
C ILE A 132 -6.84 8.69 -11.69
N GLY A 133 -6.55 7.61 -12.40
CA GLY A 133 -7.21 6.32 -12.27
C GLY A 133 -6.36 5.32 -11.50
N VAL A 134 -6.62 5.12 -10.21
CA VAL A 134 -5.86 4.15 -9.41
C VAL A 134 -6.27 2.73 -9.80
N GLN A 135 -5.33 1.95 -10.33
CA GLN A 135 -5.58 0.56 -10.69
C GLN A 135 -5.41 -0.36 -9.48
N GLU A 136 -4.32 -0.21 -8.74
CA GLU A 136 -4.02 -1.00 -7.56
C GLU A 136 -3.00 -0.28 -6.67
N ILE A 137 -3.03 -0.61 -5.37
CA ILE A 137 -1.96 -0.33 -4.44
C ILE A 137 -1.20 -1.63 -4.25
N ALA A 138 -0.01 -1.73 -4.83
CA ALA A 138 0.76 -2.96 -4.89
C ALA A 138 1.33 -3.34 -3.53
N ALA A 139 2.01 -2.41 -2.86
CA ALA A 139 2.62 -2.64 -1.56
C ALA A 139 2.78 -1.34 -0.78
N ILE A 140 2.78 -1.43 0.54
CA ILE A 140 3.16 -0.35 1.47
C ILE A 140 4.26 -0.91 2.34
N SER A 141 5.40 -0.22 2.42
CA SER A 141 6.60 -0.71 3.09
C SER A 141 6.96 0.17 4.27
N ASP A 142 6.77 -0.37 5.48
CA ASP A 142 7.18 0.27 6.72
C ASP A 142 8.70 0.53 6.77
N SER A 143 9.49 -0.36 6.15
CA SER A 143 10.95 -0.31 6.20
C SER A 143 11.56 0.84 5.38
N THR A 144 11.01 1.09 4.20
CA THR A 144 11.49 2.13 3.27
C THR A 144 10.69 3.42 3.34
N SER A 145 9.57 3.42 4.06
CA SER A 145 8.66 4.56 4.14
C SER A 145 8.14 5.02 2.79
N ASP A 146 7.58 4.07 2.03
CA ASP A 146 6.94 4.32 0.74
C ASP A 146 5.78 3.35 0.47
N PHE A 147 4.99 3.74 -0.52
CA PHE A 147 3.97 2.91 -1.13
C PHE A 147 4.17 2.82 -2.63
N GLN A 148 3.79 1.68 -3.18
CA GLN A 148 3.81 1.38 -4.60
C GLN A 148 2.38 1.39 -5.13
N ILE A 149 2.13 2.20 -6.15
CA ILE A 149 0.83 2.38 -6.77
C ILE A 149 0.95 2.22 -8.29
N SER A 150 0.03 1.45 -8.86
CA SER A 150 -0.16 1.34 -10.31
C SER A 150 -1.36 2.21 -10.66
N ALA A 151 -1.20 3.21 -11.52
CA ALA A 151 -2.25 4.15 -11.87
C ALA A 151 -2.21 4.55 -13.35
N PHE A 152 -3.36 4.97 -13.86
CA PHE A 152 -3.50 5.72 -15.10
C PHE A 152 -3.48 7.21 -14.79
N ILE A 153 -2.61 7.95 -15.46
CA ILE A 153 -2.57 9.41 -15.41
C ILE A 153 -3.14 9.92 -16.72
N HIS A 154 -4.21 10.71 -16.62
CA HIS A 154 -4.84 11.33 -17.77
C HIS A 154 -4.68 12.83 -17.70
N GLU A 155 -4.38 13.42 -18.85
CA GLU A 155 -4.24 14.86 -18.99
C GLU A 155 -5.05 15.30 -20.20
N GLU A 156 -5.76 16.40 -20.07
CA GLU A 156 -6.58 16.95 -21.13
C GLU A 156 -6.29 18.44 -21.29
N TRP A 157 -6.05 18.86 -22.53
CA TRP A 157 -5.85 20.27 -22.87
C TRP A 157 -6.32 20.55 -24.29
N TYR A 158 -6.33 21.83 -24.65
CA TYR A 158 -6.70 22.29 -25.98
C TYR A 158 -5.48 22.79 -26.76
N ASP A 159 -5.30 22.32 -27.98
CA ASP A 159 -4.26 22.79 -28.90
C ASP A 159 -4.86 23.18 -30.25
N SER A 160 -4.82 24.48 -30.54
CA SER A 160 -5.32 25.02 -31.80
C SER A 160 -4.49 24.63 -33.02
N GLY A 161 -3.19 24.34 -32.85
CA GLY A 161 -2.27 23.95 -33.91
C GLY A 161 -2.50 22.51 -34.40
N LEU A 162 -3.16 21.68 -33.60
CA LEU A 162 -3.50 20.30 -33.93
C LEU A 162 -4.97 20.11 -34.31
N ARG A 163 -5.72 21.20 -34.52
CA ARG A 163 -7.09 21.17 -35.01
C ARG A 163 -7.12 20.83 -36.51
N PHE A 164 -7.93 19.84 -36.89
CA PHE A 164 -8.00 19.31 -38.27
C PHE A 164 -9.42 19.12 -38.81
N ASP A 165 -10.44 19.60 -38.13
CA ASP A 165 -11.84 19.62 -38.59
C ASP A 165 -12.01 20.23 -40.00
N TRP A 166 -11.23 21.26 -40.33
CA TRP A 166 -11.21 21.92 -41.63
C TRP A 166 -10.70 21.04 -42.79
N MET A 167 -10.08 19.89 -42.51
CA MET A 167 -9.57 18.95 -43.51
C MET A 167 -10.59 17.88 -43.91
N PHE A 168 -11.83 17.91 -43.39
CA PHE A 168 -12.86 16.88 -43.63
C PHE A 168 -12.37 15.45 -43.34
N PRO A 169 -12.00 15.16 -42.08
CA PRO A 169 -11.39 13.87 -41.73
C PRO A 169 -12.39 12.71 -41.82
N CYS A 170 -11.91 11.51 -42.16
CA CYS A 170 -12.75 10.30 -42.11
C CYS A 170 -13.11 9.92 -40.66
N ASN A 171 -12.22 10.19 -39.71
CA ASN A 171 -12.39 9.93 -38.27
C ASN A 171 -12.34 11.25 -37.48
N ASN A 172 -13.14 11.34 -36.42
CA ASN A 172 -13.14 12.52 -35.55
C ASN A 172 -11.98 12.54 -34.55
N ASN A 173 -11.16 11.49 -34.50
CA ASN A 173 -10.03 11.40 -33.60
C ASN A 173 -8.88 10.61 -34.24
N ILE A 174 -7.66 10.99 -33.89
CA ILE A 174 -6.42 10.34 -34.31
C ILE A 174 -5.65 9.95 -33.05
N THR A 175 -5.19 8.70 -32.98
CA THR A 175 -4.43 8.19 -31.82
C THR A 175 -2.95 8.11 -32.15
N PHE A 176 -2.13 8.82 -31.38
CA PHE A 176 -0.67 8.79 -31.40
C PHE A 176 -0.18 7.77 -30.36
N ILE A 177 0.76 6.91 -30.76
CA ILE A 177 1.32 5.81 -29.95
C ILE A 177 2.84 5.73 -30.23
N ASN A 178 3.62 5.21 -29.27
CA ASN A 178 5.07 4.99 -29.39
C ASN A 178 5.82 6.25 -29.88
N GLU A 179 6.58 6.17 -30.97
CA GLU A 179 7.43 7.25 -31.48
C GLU A 179 6.62 8.48 -31.91
N LEU A 180 5.37 8.28 -32.35
CA LEU A 180 4.48 9.39 -32.70
C LEU A 180 4.07 10.22 -31.48
N LEU A 181 4.17 9.69 -30.26
CA LEU A 181 3.88 10.46 -29.05
C LEU A 181 4.84 11.61 -28.85
N ASP A 182 6.07 11.54 -29.36
CA ASP A 182 7.10 12.55 -29.09
C ASP A 182 7.12 13.70 -30.11
N LEU A 183 6.20 13.66 -31.08
CA LEU A 183 6.04 14.70 -32.08
C LEU A 183 5.24 15.91 -31.55
N PRO A 184 4.05 15.74 -30.91
CA PRO A 184 3.28 16.86 -30.36
C PRO A 184 3.91 17.47 -29.09
N TRP A 185 3.57 18.73 -28.79
CA TRP A 185 3.89 19.36 -27.51
C TRP A 185 3.21 18.62 -26.35
N LYS A 186 3.85 18.61 -25.18
CA LYS A 186 3.31 18.05 -23.93
C LYS A 186 3.57 19.00 -22.75
N PRO A 187 2.73 18.98 -21.71
CA PRO A 187 2.87 19.85 -20.54
C PRO A 187 4.07 19.51 -19.63
N ASN A 188 4.89 18.51 -19.97
CA ASN A 188 6.08 18.10 -19.22
C ASN A 188 5.82 17.89 -17.72
N THR A 189 4.76 17.18 -17.40
CA THR A 189 4.31 16.91 -16.03
C THR A 189 5.10 15.78 -15.38
N CYS A 190 5.23 15.82 -14.06
CA CYS A 190 5.94 14.82 -13.29
C CYS A 190 5.44 14.72 -11.84
N PHE A 191 5.80 13.63 -11.17
CA PHE A 191 5.60 13.49 -9.73
C PHE A 191 6.85 13.92 -8.97
N ILE A 192 6.86 15.15 -8.44
CA ILE A 192 8.05 15.76 -7.84
C ILE A 192 8.54 15.03 -6.59
N ASN A 193 7.62 14.41 -5.82
CA ASN A 193 7.94 13.70 -4.60
C ASN A 193 8.13 12.19 -4.81
N SER A 194 8.07 11.69 -6.05
CA SER A 194 8.21 10.27 -6.32
C SER A 194 9.65 9.80 -6.13
N LYS A 195 9.84 8.65 -5.47
CA LYS A 195 11.15 7.98 -5.38
C LYS A 195 11.50 7.26 -6.68
N GLN A 196 10.47 6.74 -7.36
CA GLN A 196 10.60 6.06 -8.64
C GLN A 196 9.29 6.18 -9.41
N SER A 197 9.37 6.46 -10.70
CA SER A 197 8.23 6.49 -11.62
C SER A 197 8.58 5.80 -12.92
N LYS A 198 7.72 4.89 -13.40
CA LYS A 198 7.96 4.17 -14.65
C LYS A 198 6.66 3.94 -15.41
N ILE A 199 6.64 4.33 -16.69
CA ILE A 199 5.56 3.95 -17.61
C ILE A 199 5.66 2.44 -17.88
N ILE A 200 4.54 1.74 -17.73
CA ILE A 200 4.47 0.29 -17.89
C ILE A 200 4.65 -0.07 -19.38
N LYS A 201 5.49 -1.08 -19.65
CA LYS A 201 5.68 -1.66 -20.99
C LYS A 201 5.24 -3.12 -20.99
N SER A 202 4.22 -3.47 -21.77
CA SER A 202 3.80 -4.87 -21.97
C SER A 202 2.71 -4.98 -23.04
N PRO A 203 3.00 -5.49 -24.26
CA PRO A 203 4.32 -5.69 -24.89
C PRO A 203 4.93 -4.38 -25.41
N PHE A 204 4.14 -3.31 -25.55
CA PHE A 204 4.54 -1.95 -25.94
C PHE A 204 4.38 -0.97 -24.78
N THR A 205 4.85 0.28 -24.96
CA THR A 205 4.69 1.34 -23.97
C THR A 205 3.21 1.70 -23.81
N ASN A 206 2.66 1.55 -22.61
CA ASN A 206 1.26 1.85 -22.31
C ASN A 206 1.06 3.36 -22.12
N ALA A 207 1.24 4.09 -23.21
CA ALA A 207 0.99 5.51 -23.33
C ALA A 207 0.26 5.76 -24.64
N LYS A 208 -0.71 6.67 -24.63
CA LYS A 208 -1.41 7.10 -25.84
C LYS A 208 -1.78 8.58 -25.73
N MET A 209 -1.88 9.23 -26.88
CA MET A 209 -2.42 10.57 -27.01
C MET A 209 -3.50 10.52 -28.09
N VAL A 210 -4.69 11.02 -27.78
CA VAL A 210 -5.81 11.08 -28.71
C VAL A 210 -6.05 12.56 -29.03
N VAL A 211 -5.90 12.91 -30.30
CA VAL A 211 -6.19 14.25 -30.80
C VAL A 211 -7.55 14.21 -31.47
N HIS A 212 -8.47 15.02 -30.96
CA HIS A 212 -9.80 15.19 -31.54
C HIS A 212 -9.79 16.24 -32.65
N SER A 213 -10.70 16.11 -33.62
CA SER A 213 -10.77 17.00 -34.79
C SER A 213 -10.93 18.48 -34.44
N ASN A 214 -11.52 18.79 -33.29
CA ASN A 214 -11.70 20.14 -32.77
C ASN A 214 -10.44 20.75 -32.13
N GLY A 215 -9.37 19.98 -31.91
CA GLY A 215 -8.14 20.41 -31.24
C GLY A 215 -8.04 20.02 -29.76
N HIS A 216 -9.03 19.30 -29.20
CA HIS A 216 -8.89 18.73 -27.86
C HIS A 216 -7.92 17.55 -27.86
N ILE A 217 -7.06 17.50 -26.85
CA ILE A 217 -6.05 16.46 -26.69
C ILE A 217 -6.27 15.75 -25.38
N PHE A 218 -6.26 14.43 -25.44
CA PHE A 218 -6.34 13.55 -24.28
C PHE A 218 -5.12 12.63 -24.24
N THR A 219 -4.29 12.72 -23.21
CA THR A 219 -3.20 11.78 -22.96
C THR A 219 -3.59 10.78 -21.87
N SER A 220 -3.04 9.57 -21.97
CA SER A 220 -3.21 8.56 -20.95
C SER A 220 -1.93 7.73 -20.81
N TYR A 221 -1.37 7.74 -19.61
CA TYR A 221 -0.16 7.03 -19.24
C TYR A 221 -0.46 5.99 -18.16
N ARG A 222 -0.13 4.72 -18.40
CA ARG A 222 -0.18 3.70 -17.35
C ARG A 222 1.17 3.62 -16.66
N MET A 223 1.23 3.94 -15.37
CA MET A 223 2.46 4.11 -14.63
C MET A 223 2.48 3.28 -13.35
N ASN A 224 3.67 2.78 -13.01
CA ASN A 224 4.01 2.33 -11.66
C ASN A 224 4.76 3.47 -10.97
N LEU A 225 4.28 3.87 -9.80
CA LEU A 225 4.81 4.97 -9.02
C LEU A 225 5.17 4.47 -7.62
N VAL A 226 6.28 4.98 -7.09
CA VAL A 226 6.69 4.79 -5.71
C VAL A 226 6.70 6.15 -5.03
N GLY A 227 5.71 6.37 -4.17
CA GLY A 227 5.53 7.63 -3.44
C GLY A 227 5.92 7.49 -1.96
N PRO A 228 6.23 8.60 -1.27
CA PRO A 228 6.54 8.59 0.15
C PRO A 228 5.28 8.38 0.99
N CYS A 229 5.49 7.85 2.19
CA CYS A 229 4.48 7.80 3.24
C CYS A 229 5.03 8.39 4.54
N ASP A 230 4.20 9.19 5.19
CA ASP A 230 4.42 9.65 6.56
C ASP A 230 3.87 8.60 7.51
N MET A 231 4.79 7.89 8.18
CA MET A 231 4.47 6.82 9.11
C MET A 231 4.84 7.18 10.54
N ASP A 232 3.82 7.20 11.39
CA ASP A 232 3.98 7.25 12.84
C ASP A 232 3.62 5.87 13.41
N LEU A 233 4.63 5.16 13.89
CA LEU A 233 4.51 3.79 14.41
C LEU A 233 4.33 3.77 15.94
N THR A 234 4.09 4.91 16.59
CA THR A 234 3.90 4.98 18.06
C THR A 234 2.79 4.06 18.53
N VAL A 235 1.67 4.01 17.81
CA VAL A 235 0.51 3.15 18.09
C VAL A 235 0.53 1.81 17.32
N PHE A 236 1.68 1.41 16.79
CA PHE A 236 1.81 0.18 16.02
C PHE A 236 1.37 -1.07 16.82
N PRO A 237 0.54 -1.96 16.26
CA PRO A 237 0.13 -2.08 14.84
C PRO A 237 -1.28 -1.53 14.55
N MET A 238 -1.83 -0.69 15.42
CA MET A 238 -3.18 -0.10 15.28
C MET A 238 -3.15 1.27 14.60
N ASP A 239 -2.14 1.52 13.78
CA ASP A 239 -1.82 2.78 13.14
C ASP A 239 -2.60 3.03 11.85
N THR A 240 -2.69 4.31 11.49
CA THR A 240 -3.14 4.79 10.18
C THR A 240 -1.98 5.56 9.54
N VAL A 241 -1.66 5.22 8.30
CA VAL A 241 -0.54 5.75 7.54
C VAL A 241 -1.06 6.72 6.49
N ARG A 242 -0.36 7.84 6.33
CA ARG A 242 -0.65 8.85 5.31
C ARG A 242 0.38 8.74 4.18
N CYS A 243 -0.07 8.54 2.96
CA CYS A 243 0.78 8.46 1.78
C CYS A 243 0.33 9.50 0.75
N PHE A 244 1.23 10.14 0.03
CA PHE A 244 0.84 11.21 -0.89
C PHE A 244 1.73 11.30 -2.12
N LEU A 245 1.16 11.82 -3.21
CA LEU A 245 1.84 12.12 -4.46
C LEU A 245 1.54 13.56 -4.85
N ILE A 246 2.58 14.29 -5.26
CA ILE A 246 2.49 15.67 -5.72
C ILE A 246 2.81 15.67 -7.21
N PHE A 247 1.90 16.19 -8.01
CA PHE A 247 1.96 16.22 -9.46
C PHE A 247 2.02 17.68 -9.94
N GLU A 248 2.94 17.98 -10.84
CA GLU A 248 3.28 19.35 -11.24
C GLU A 248 3.86 19.37 -12.66
N SER A 249 3.82 20.51 -13.34
CA SER A 249 4.61 20.74 -14.57
C SER A 249 6.05 21.05 -14.19
N PHE A 250 7.01 20.32 -14.74
CA PHE A 250 8.41 20.51 -14.38
C PHE A 250 9.01 21.79 -14.97
N ASN A 251 8.56 22.19 -16.16
CA ASN A 251 9.19 23.25 -16.96
C ASN A 251 8.41 24.56 -16.98
N TYR A 252 7.10 24.51 -16.77
CA TYR A 252 6.20 25.64 -17.00
C TYR A 252 5.57 26.08 -15.68
N ASN A 253 5.60 27.38 -15.42
CA ASN A 253 4.97 27.97 -14.24
C ASN A 253 3.44 28.08 -14.42
N ASN A 254 2.72 28.55 -13.40
CA ASN A 254 1.26 28.68 -13.45
C ASN A 254 0.74 29.79 -14.39
N GLU A 255 1.59 30.72 -14.83
CA GLU A 255 1.26 31.74 -15.83
C GLU A 255 1.32 31.19 -17.27
N GLU A 256 2.12 30.14 -17.49
CA GLU A 256 2.28 29.46 -18.77
C GLU A 256 1.34 28.25 -18.90
N VAL A 257 1.34 27.39 -17.88
CA VAL A 257 0.55 26.16 -17.81
C VAL A 257 -0.17 26.10 -16.46
N HIS A 258 -1.48 26.32 -16.50
CA HIS A 258 -2.32 26.23 -15.32
C HIS A 258 -2.87 24.81 -15.15
N MET A 259 -2.41 24.09 -14.13
CA MET A 259 -2.84 22.72 -13.85
C MET A 259 -3.99 22.69 -12.86
N LYS A 260 -5.03 21.90 -13.16
CA LYS A 260 -6.16 21.72 -12.25
C LYS A 260 -6.67 20.29 -12.24
N TRP A 261 -7.31 19.93 -11.14
CA TRP A 261 -8.02 18.67 -10.97
C TRP A 261 -9.28 18.63 -11.84
N SER A 262 -9.45 17.56 -12.61
CA SER A 262 -10.66 17.34 -13.41
C SER A 262 -11.89 17.18 -12.51
N THR A 263 -12.89 18.03 -12.70
CA THR A 263 -14.14 18.01 -11.91
C THR A 263 -15.23 17.21 -12.63
N PRO A 264 -16.12 16.48 -11.92
CA PRO A 264 -16.24 16.42 -10.46
C PRO A 264 -15.37 15.34 -9.80
N PHE A 265 -14.76 14.44 -10.57
CA PHE A 265 -14.05 13.26 -10.06
C PHE A 265 -12.58 13.25 -10.48
N PRO A 266 -11.67 13.85 -9.68
CA PRO A 266 -10.26 13.94 -10.03
C PRO A 266 -9.50 12.62 -9.84
N VAL A 267 -9.99 11.78 -8.92
CA VAL A 267 -9.44 10.44 -8.67
C VAL A 267 -10.58 9.43 -8.76
N TYR A 268 -10.36 8.37 -9.55
CA TYR A 268 -11.26 7.22 -9.59
C TYR A 268 -10.47 5.95 -9.35
N LEU A 269 -11.10 4.97 -8.70
CA LEU A 269 -10.52 3.63 -8.54
C LEU A 269 -10.97 2.80 -9.75
N ASP A 270 -10.08 2.05 -10.41
CA ASP A 270 -10.43 1.10 -11.47
C ASP A 270 -10.65 -0.27 -10.83
N SER A 271 -11.89 -0.68 -10.62
CA SER A 271 -12.17 -2.06 -10.17
C SER A 271 -13.00 -2.79 -11.22
N LYS A 272 -12.42 -3.83 -11.83
CA LYS A 272 -13.05 -4.71 -12.82
C LYS A 272 -14.30 -5.43 -12.29
N GLU A 273 -14.44 -5.57 -10.99
CA GLU A 273 -15.62 -6.19 -10.36
C GLU A 273 -16.87 -5.30 -10.39
N ARG A 274 -16.73 -4.00 -10.70
CA ARG A 274 -17.84 -3.03 -10.65
C ARG A 274 -18.84 -3.09 -11.80
N LYS A 275 -18.52 -3.67 -12.96
CA LYS A 275 -19.57 -3.84 -14.00
C LYS A 275 -20.58 -4.92 -13.61
N LYS A 276 -20.11 -6.04 -13.03
CA LYS A 276 -20.96 -7.22 -12.77
C LYS A 276 -21.80 -7.13 -11.50
N HIS A 277 -21.30 -6.51 -10.43
CA HIS A 277 -22.09 -6.38 -9.20
C HIS A 277 -23.13 -5.25 -9.29
N PHE A 278 -22.85 -4.21 -10.09
CA PHE A 278 -23.68 -3.01 -10.19
C PHE A 278 -24.90 -3.19 -11.11
N GLU A 279 -24.78 -3.97 -12.19
CA GLU A 279 -25.93 -4.35 -13.03
C GLU A 279 -26.95 -5.26 -12.29
N ALA A 280 -26.53 -5.92 -11.20
CA ALA A 280 -27.36 -6.90 -10.49
C ALA A 280 -28.28 -6.30 -9.40
N VAL A 281 -28.06 -5.05 -8.95
CA VAL A 281 -28.71 -4.53 -7.72
C VAL A 281 -29.73 -3.42 -7.97
N GLY A 282 -29.85 -2.88 -9.20
CA GLY A 282 -31.02 -2.09 -9.62
C GLY A 282 -31.36 -0.81 -8.82
N ASN A 283 -30.48 -0.33 -7.95
CA ASN A 283 -30.72 0.82 -7.08
C ASN A 283 -29.64 1.90 -7.26
N SER A 284 -30.08 3.15 -7.40
CA SER A 284 -29.24 4.35 -7.52
C SER A 284 -28.79 4.83 -6.13
N LEU A 285 -27.60 4.42 -5.69
CA LEU A 285 -26.88 5.15 -4.64
C LEU A 285 -25.96 6.21 -5.27
N PRO A 286 -25.68 7.32 -4.56
CA PRO A 286 -24.71 8.31 -5.02
C PRO A 286 -23.31 7.71 -5.16
N GLU A 287 -22.63 8.05 -6.24
CA GLU A 287 -21.31 7.54 -6.66
C GLU A 287 -20.19 7.68 -5.60
N TYR A 288 -20.37 8.55 -4.60
CA TYR A 288 -19.36 8.88 -3.59
C TYR A 288 -19.28 7.92 -2.38
N LEU A 289 -20.27 7.05 -2.14
CA LEU A 289 -20.26 6.14 -0.98
C LEU A 289 -19.63 4.76 -1.27
N TYR A 290 -19.09 4.57 -2.47
CA TYR A 290 -18.41 3.34 -2.85
C TYR A 290 -16.91 3.45 -2.58
N MET A 291 -16.53 3.58 -1.31
CA MET A 291 -15.15 3.34 -0.90
C MET A 291 -14.87 1.84 -0.96
N TYR A 292 -14.63 1.33 -2.15
CA TYR A 292 -14.10 -0.03 -2.31
C TYR A 292 -12.70 -0.01 -1.69
N THR A 293 -12.54 -0.69 -0.56
CA THR A 293 -11.26 -0.78 0.14
C THR A 293 -10.26 -1.41 -0.80
N VAL A 294 -9.36 -0.60 -1.38
CA VAL A 294 -8.17 -1.14 -2.02
C VAL A 294 -7.37 -1.78 -0.88
N LYS A 295 -7.48 -3.10 -0.81
CA LYS A 295 -6.88 -3.92 0.23
C LYS A 295 -5.58 -4.49 -0.31
N SER A 296 -4.47 -4.03 0.24
CA SER A 296 -3.19 -4.72 0.11
C SER A 296 -3.14 -5.87 1.14
N SER A 297 -2.06 -6.65 1.19
CA SER A 297 -1.91 -7.74 2.17
C SER A 297 -2.09 -7.26 3.60
N ASP A 298 -1.51 -6.10 3.93
CA ASP A 298 -1.36 -5.62 5.31
C ASP A 298 -2.15 -4.34 5.61
N PHE A 299 -2.76 -3.72 4.60
CA PHE A 299 -3.45 -2.43 4.73
C PHE A 299 -4.73 -2.37 3.91
N TYR A 300 -5.66 -1.51 4.33
CA TYR A 300 -6.81 -1.12 3.54
C TYR A 300 -6.96 0.40 3.46
N LEU A 301 -7.39 0.89 2.30
CA LEU A 301 -7.66 2.31 2.08
C LEU A 301 -8.88 2.76 2.92
N VAL A 302 -8.72 3.83 3.70
CA VAL A 302 -9.75 4.43 4.57
C VAL A 302 -10.33 5.70 3.99
N SER A 303 -9.55 6.47 3.25
CA SER A 303 -10.02 7.65 2.52
C SER A 303 -8.92 8.17 1.62
N PHE A 304 -9.27 9.05 0.71
CA PHE A 304 -8.32 9.85 -0.04
C PHE A 304 -8.83 11.30 -0.13
N ASN A 305 -7.92 12.23 -0.35
CA ASN A 305 -8.23 13.64 -0.57
C ASN A 305 -7.35 14.21 -1.68
N THR A 306 -7.84 15.22 -2.37
CA THR A 306 -7.12 15.94 -3.43
C THR A 306 -7.08 17.42 -3.09
N THR A 307 -5.92 18.03 -3.26
CA THR A 307 -5.72 19.47 -3.07
C THR A 307 -4.96 20.05 -4.26
N ALA A 308 -5.25 21.29 -4.62
CA ALA A 308 -4.51 22.06 -5.62
C ALA A 308 -4.05 23.35 -4.95
N VAL A 309 -2.75 23.63 -5.00
CA VAL A 309 -2.14 24.79 -4.32
C VAL A 309 -1.10 25.42 -5.25
N ALA A 310 -1.04 26.75 -5.28
CA ALA A 310 0.07 27.45 -5.92
C ALA A 310 1.27 27.48 -4.96
N TYR A 311 2.38 26.87 -5.36
CA TYR A 311 3.61 26.79 -4.57
C TYR A 311 4.64 27.82 -5.08
N ASP A 312 5.33 28.46 -4.15
CA ASP A 312 6.34 29.49 -4.42
C ASP A 312 7.72 28.83 -4.58
N TYR A 313 8.24 28.84 -5.80
CA TYR A 313 9.60 28.45 -6.12
C TYR A 313 10.45 29.69 -6.42
N PRO A 314 11.80 29.61 -6.29
CA PRO A 314 12.67 30.74 -6.62
C PRO A 314 12.49 31.33 -8.03
N ALA A 315 11.93 30.54 -8.96
CA ALA A 315 11.69 30.92 -10.34
C ALA A 315 10.26 31.45 -10.62
N GLY A 316 9.38 31.55 -9.61
CA GLY A 316 7.95 31.88 -9.77
C GLY A 316 7.00 30.92 -9.07
N TYR A 317 5.72 30.93 -9.46
CA TYR A 317 4.67 30.09 -8.87
C TYR A 317 4.32 28.89 -9.75
N TRP A 318 4.17 27.71 -9.14
CA TRP A 318 3.75 26.48 -9.82
C TRP A 318 2.46 25.93 -9.22
N ASP A 319 1.65 25.28 -10.06
CA ASP A 319 0.44 24.60 -9.59
C ASP A 319 0.76 23.17 -9.12
N GLU A 320 0.79 22.96 -7.80
CA GLU A 320 0.98 21.65 -7.19
C GLU A 320 -0.36 20.95 -6.96
N LEU A 321 -0.55 19.84 -7.68
CA LEU A 321 -1.70 18.96 -7.53
C LEU A 321 -1.33 17.77 -6.63
N THR A 322 -1.81 17.79 -5.38
CA THR A 322 -1.52 16.72 -4.41
C THR A 322 -2.70 15.76 -4.24
N VAL A 323 -2.42 14.46 -4.33
CA VAL A 323 -3.34 13.40 -3.91
C VAL A 323 -2.81 12.73 -2.65
N THR A 324 -3.64 12.63 -1.62
CA THR A 324 -3.30 12.00 -0.34
C THR A 324 -4.19 10.78 -0.11
N PHE A 325 -3.59 9.64 0.22
CA PHE A 325 -4.25 8.39 0.58
C PHE A 325 -4.01 8.09 2.07
N TYR A 326 -5.06 7.68 2.76
CA TYR A 326 -4.99 7.25 4.16
C TYR A 326 -5.25 5.74 4.23
N PHE A 327 -4.29 5.00 4.75
CA PHE A 327 -4.33 3.54 4.87
C PHE A 327 -4.36 3.12 6.33
N ARG A 328 -5.18 2.13 6.68
CA ARG A 328 -5.20 1.55 8.02
C ARG A 328 -4.68 0.12 7.99
N ARG A 329 -3.87 -0.22 8.99
CA ARG A 329 -3.22 -1.52 9.08
C ARG A 329 -4.19 -2.62 9.49
N CYS A 330 -4.04 -3.79 8.88
CA CYS A 330 -4.74 -5.02 9.25
C CYS A 330 -4.05 -5.67 10.46
N ILE A 331 -4.73 -5.72 11.61
CA ILE A 331 -4.12 -6.18 12.86
C ILE A 331 -4.00 -7.72 13.00
N GLY A 332 -4.80 -8.49 12.24
CA GLY A 332 -5.01 -9.93 12.49
C GLY A 332 -3.73 -10.77 12.56
N TRP A 333 -2.75 -10.50 11.70
CA TRP A 333 -1.47 -11.21 11.71
C TRP A 333 -0.69 -10.97 13.02
N TYR A 334 -0.64 -9.73 13.49
CA TYR A 334 0.04 -9.37 14.75
C TYR A 334 -0.66 -9.97 15.97
N MET A 335 -1.98 -10.08 15.95
CA MET A 335 -2.73 -10.75 17.04
C MET A 335 -2.31 -12.20 17.20
N LEU A 336 -2.23 -12.95 16.10
CA LEU A 336 -1.89 -14.38 16.13
C LEU A 336 -0.40 -14.65 16.35
N GLN A 337 0.49 -13.82 15.80
CA GLN A 337 1.94 -14.04 15.85
C GLN A 337 2.63 -13.40 17.06
N ALA A 338 2.15 -12.26 17.55
CA ALA A 338 2.76 -11.53 18.66
C ALA A 338 1.95 -11.68 19.96
N TYR A 339 0.69 -11.28 19.94
CA TYR A 339 -0.11 -11.20 21.16
C TYR A 339 -0.49 -12.59 21.70
N PHE A 340 -1.04 -13.48 20.87
CA PHE A 340 -1.50 -14.79 21.33
C PHE A 340 -0.40 -15.66 21.98
N PRO A 341 0.81 -15.80 21.40
CA PRO A 341 1.86 -16.59 22.04
C PRO A 341 2.39 -15.95 23.33
N THR A 342 2.43 -14.62 23.42
CA THR A 342 2.85 -13.95 24.67
C THR A 342 1.83 -14.13 25.79
N TYR A 343 0.53 -14.15 25.47
CA TYR A 343 -0.50 -14.54 26.44
C TYR A 343 -0.28 -15.97 26.95
N LEU A 344 -0.06 -16.95 26.06
CA LEU A 344 0.20 -18.34 26.46
C LEU A 344 1.47 -18.46 27.33
N ALA A 345 2.53 -17.71 27.01
CA ALA A 345 3.76 -17.67 27.81
C ALA A 345 3.50 -17.15 29.24
N ILE A 346 2.66 -16.12 29.39
CA ILE A 346 2.23 -15.64 30.71
C ILE A 346 1.49 -16.75 31.48
N PHE A 347 0.56 -17.45 30.83
CA PHE A 347 -0.15 -18.58 31.48
C PHE A 347 0.81 -19.69 31.91
N ILE A 348 1.79 -20.06 31.07
CA ILE A 348 2.82 -21.06 31.41
C ILE A 348 3.62 -20.61 32.64
N SER A 349 3.93 -19.32 32.74
CA SER A 349 4.62 -18.77 33.91
C SER A 349 3.83 -18.89 35.22
N TRP A 350 2.50 -19.09 35.17
CA TRP A 350 1.71 -19.36 36.37
C TRP A 350 1.69 -20.83 36.76
N ILE A 351 1.85 -21.74 35.79
CA ILE A 351 1.87 -23.19 36.04
C ILE A 351 3.01 -23.56 36.99
N SER A 352 4.13 -22.82 36.99
CA SER A 352 5.23 -23.03 37.94
C SER A 352 4.83 -22.91 39.40
N PHE A 353 3.77 -22.17 39.73
CA PHE A 353 3.27 -22.07 41.10
C PHE A 353 2.49 -23.32 41.55
N TYR A 354 1.88 -24.04 40.60
CA TYR A 354 1.06 -25.22 40.88
C TYR A 354 1.87 -26.52 40.89
N LEU A 355 3.04 -26.54 40.26
CA LEU A 355 3.95 -27.70 40.26
C LEU A 355 4.47 -27.99 41.67
N GLY A 356 4.70 -29.27 42.01
CA GLY A 356 5.15 -29.73 43.33
C GLY A 356 6.52 -29.18 43.77
N THR A 357 7.06 -29.65 44.89
CA THR A 357 8.26 -29.10 45.57
C THR A 357 9.57 -29.13 44.78
N GLY A 358 9.58 -29.70 43.56
CA GLY A 358 10.74 -29.74 42.68
C GLY A 358 11.15 -28.36 42.16
N MET A 359 11.99 -27.65 42.93
CA MET A 359 12.48 -26.30 42.60
C MET A 359 13.18 -26.24 41.24
N ALA A 360 13.92 -27.29 40.85
CA ALA A 360 14.61 -27.36 39.56
C ALA A 360 13.63 -27.29 38.36
N ALA A 361 12.50 -28.01 38.44
CA ALA A 361 11.49 -28.01 37.38
C ALA A 361 10.80 -26.64 37.25
N ARG A 362 10.50 -25.99 38.38
CA ARG A 362 9.89 -24.65 38.40
C ARG A 362 10.81 -23.59 37.79
N THR A 363 12.10 -23.60 38.15
CA THR A 363 13.09 -22.66 37.61
C THR A 363 13.31 -22.87 36.12
N MET A 364 13.40 -24.13 35.67
CA MET A 364 13.58 -24.45 34.24
C MET A 364 12.43 -23.93 33.39
N LEU A 365 11.18 -24.08 33.84
CA LEU A 365 10.00 -23.55 33.13
C LEU A 365 10.04 -22.03 33.01
N GLY A 366 10.35 -21.31 34.10
CA GLY A 366 10.41 -19.84 34.07
C GLY A 366 11.54 -19.32 33.18
N VAL A 367 12.74 -19.91 33.25
CA VAL A 367 13.88 -19.53 32.41
C VAL A 367 13.61 -19.79 30.94
N ASN A 368 13.06 -20.96 30.60
CA ASN A 368 12.71 -21.29 29.21
C ASN A 368 11.61 -20.37 28.66
N THR A 369 10.63 -19.99 29.49
CA THR A 369 9.57 -19.05 29.12
C THR A 369 10.14 -17.66 28.84
N LEU A 370 11.04 -17.16 29.69
CA LEU A 370 11.70 -15.87 29.49
C LEU A 370 12.57 -15.87 28.23
N LEU A 371 13.29 -16.97 27.98
CA LEU A 371 14.08 -17.16 26.77
C LEU A 371 13.20 -17.16 25.51
N ALA A 372 12.07 -17.87 25.54
CA ALA A 372 11.12 -17.91 24.43
C ALA A 372 10.54 -16.52 24.12
N LEU A 373 10.13 -15.76 25.14
CA LEU A 373 9.65 -14.38 24.97
C LEU A 373 10.73 -13.46 24.38
N THR A 374 11.98 -13.60 24.85
CA THR A 374 13.12 -12.82 24.35
C THR A 374 13.38 -13.11 22.86
N PHE A 375 13.34 -14.38 22.46
CA PHE A 375 13.46 -14.76 21.06
C PHE A 375 12.30 -14.22 20.20
N GLN A 376 11.06 -14.29 20.70
CA GLN A 376 9.89 -13.79 19.98
C GLN A 376 9.97 -12.27 19.75
N PHE A 377 10.37 -11.50 20.78
CA PHE A 377 10.59 -10.06 20.64
C PHE A 377 11.67 -9.73 19.61
N GLY A 378 12.78 -10.47 19.65
CA GLY A 378 13.83 -10.35 18.64
C GLY A 378 13.35 -10.66 17.22
N ASN A 379 12.43 -11.61 17.06
CA ASN A 379 11.85 -11.93 15.75
C ASN A 379 10.92 -10.81 15.25
N ILE A 380 10.09 -10.25 16.12
CA ILE A 380 9.18 -9.14 15.77
C ILE A 380 9.96 -7.89 15.37
N ILE A 381 10.96 -7.48 16.15
CA ILE A 381 11.76 -6.27 15.86
C ILE A 381 12.51 -6.39 14.53
N LYS A 382 12.97 -7.59 14.15
CA LYS A 382 13.67 -7.80 12.87
C LYS A 382 12.82 -7.50 11.65
N ASN A 383 11.50 -7.69 11.76
CA ASN A 383 10.56 -7.47 10.66
C ASN A 383 10.00 -6.05 10.63
N LEU A 384 10.38 -5.20 11.60
CA LEU A 384 9.92 -3.82 11.70
C LEU A 384 11.04 -2.85 11.35
N PRO A 385 10.71 -1.66 10.80
CA PRO A 385 11.69 -0.58 10.65
C PRO A 385 12.32 -0.22 12.00
N ARG A 386 13.58 0.19 11.92
CA ARG A 386 14.29 0.75 13.08
C ARG A 386 13.81 2.19 13.29
N VAL A 387 13.01 2.39 14.31
CA VAL A 387 12.59 3.71 14.81
C VAL A 387 13.23 3.97 16.17
N SER A 388 13.49 5.24 16.49
CA SER A 388 14.15 5.66 17.73
C SER A 388 13.19 5.83 18.91
N TYR A 389 11.88 5.89 18.65
CA TYR A 389 10.84 6.03 19.67
C TYR A 389 10.21 4.68 20.04
N VAL A 390 9.50 4.67 21.18
CA VAL A 390 8.84 3.48 21.72
C VAL A 390 7.51 3.24 21.00
N LYS A 391 7.28 2.00 20.55
CA LYS A 391 6.03 1.58 19.93
C LYS A 391 5.12 0.88 20.95
N ALA A 392 3.80 0.89 20.74
CA ALA A 392 2.85 0.21 21.62
C ALA A 392 3.16 -1.29 21.80
N ILE A 393 3.58 -1.98 20.73
CA ILE A 393 4.03 -3.37 20.80
C ILE A 393 5.29 -3.57 21.68
N ASP A 394 6.21 -2.60 21.72
CA ASP A 394 7.42 -2.70 22.55
C ASP A 394 7.04 -2.64 24.03
N VAL A 395 6.10 -1.75 24.39
CA VAL A 395 5.57 -1.64 25.76
C VAL A 395 4.90 -2.94 26.18
N TRP A 396 4.09 -3.54 25.31
CA TRP A 396 3.45 -4.84 25.58
C TRP A 396 4.49 -5.93 25.85
N MET A 397 5.45 -6.12 24.93
CA MET A 397 6.45 -7.17 25.03
C MET A 397 7.35 -7.01 26.27
N LEU A 398 7.82 -5.78 26.55
CA LEU A 398 8.64 -5.49 27.74
C LEU A 398 7.86 -5.71 29.04
N SER A 399 6.57 -5.39 29.06
CA SER A 399 5.71 -5.64 30.22
C SER A 399 5.57 -7.15 30.49
N CYS A 400 5.32 -7.94 29.44
CA CYS A 400 5.24 -9.40 29.52
C CYS A 400 6.55 -10.04 30.00
N MET A 401 7.70 -9.59 29.49
CA MET A 401 9.02 -10.07 29.93
C MET A 401 9.30 -9.73 31.39
N THR A 402 9.02 -8.48 31.79
CA THR A 402 9.19 -8.02 33.17
C THR A 402 8.32 -8.86 34.11
N PHE A 403 7.09 -9.17 33.71
CA PHE A 403 6.19 -10.03 34.49
C PHE A 403 6.76 -11.44 34.70
N VAL A 404 7.25 -12.10 33.65
CA VAL A 404 7.87 -13.43 33.77
C VAL A 404 9.15 -13.38 34.61
N PHE A 405 9.94 -12.31 34.49
CA PHE A 405 11.11 -12.10 35.34
C PHE A 405 10.74 -11.94 36.82
N CYS A 406 9.67 -11.20 37.15
CA CYS A 406 9.16 -11.11 38.52
C CYS A 406 8.71 -12.47 39.06
N ASN A 407 8.09 -13.33 38.24
CA ASN A 407 7.74 -14.70 38.65
C ASN A 407 8.98 -15.54 39.00
N LEU A 408 10.07 -15.39 38.23
CA LEU A 408 11.36 -16.03 38.54
C LEU A 408 11.96 -15.53 39.85
N LEU A 409 11.90 -14.23 40.12
CA LEU A 409 12.35 -13.66 41.38
C LEU A 409 11.55 -14.20 42.57
N GLU A 410 10.22 -14.31 42.44
CA GLU A 410 9.39 -14.91 43.48
C GLU A 410 9.76 -16.37 43.75
N LEU A 411 9.95 -17.18 42.70
CA LEU A 411 10.40 -18.57 42.85
C LEU A 411 11.75 -18.66 43.56
N THR A 412 12.67 -17.74 43.26
CA THR A 412 13.98 -17.67 43.93
C THR A 412 13.83 -17.34 45.41
N LEU A 413 12.97 -16.38 45.76
CA LEU A 413 12.66 -16.03 47.15
C LEU A 413 12.04 -17.21 47.92
N ILE A 414 11.08 -17.92 47.31
CA ILE A 414 10.47 -19.13 47.90
C ILE A 414 11.53 -20.21 48.12
N GLY A 415 12.44 -20.40 47.16
CA GLY A 415 13.55 -21.35 47.28
C GLY A 415 14.48 -21.04 48.45
N ILE A 416 14.85 -19.76 48.63
CA ILE A 416 15.69 -19.32 49.75
C ILE A 416 14.96 -19.54 51.09
N LEU A 417 13.67 -19.22 51.18
CA LEU A 417 12.88 -19.45 52.38
C LEU A 417 12.78 -20.93 52.74
N HIS A 418 12.64 -21.81 51.74
CA HIS A 418 12.63 -23.26 51.94
C HIS A 418 13.98 -23.78 52.47
N ILE A 419 15.11 -23.25 51.98
CA ILE A 419 16.45 -23.62 52.47
C ILE A 419 16.70 -23.11 53.89
N LYS A 420 16.23 -21.89 54.21
CA LYS A 420 16.39 -21.29 55.55
C LYS A 420 15.53 -21.95 56.64
N MET A 421 14.53 -22.76 56.28
CA MET A 421 13.76 -23.57 57.21
C MET A 421 14.07 -25.07 57.05
N PRO A 422 15.29 -25.55 57.37
CA PRO A 422 15.52 -26.98 57.48
C PRO A 422 14.75 -27.49 58.71
N GLU A 423 13.90 -28.51 58.51
CA GLU A 423 13.18 -29.30 59.52
C GLU A 423 12.86 -28.64 60.87
N ARG A 424 11.60 -28.19 61.04
CA ARG A 424 10.97 -28.14 62.38
C ARG A 424 9.79 -29.10 62.55
N THR A 425 9.65 -30.09 61.67
CA THR A 425 8.44 -30.93 61.62
C THR A 425 8.71 -32.41 61.41
N THR A 426 9.74 -32.96 62.06
CA THR A 426 9.98 -34.43 62.07
C THR A 426 10.27 -35.00 63.47
N VAL A 427 10.18 -34.20 64.54
CA VAL A 427 10.41 -34.68 65.93
C VAL A 427 9.17 -34.54 66.84
N LEU A 428 8.08 -33.91 66.41
CA LEU A 428 6.87 -33.74 67.26
C LEU A 428 5.75 -34.76 67.03
N LEU A 429 5.95 -35.80 66.22
CA LEU A 429 4.98 -36.91 66.06
C LEU A 429 5.55 -38.29 66.48
N SER A 430 6.73 -38.36 67.10
CA SER A 430 7.26 -39.62 67.66
C SER A 430 7.25 -39.68 69.20
N HIS A 431 6.81 -38.63 69.90
CA HIS A 431 6.76 -38.58 71.37
C HIS A 431 5.40 -38.19 71.95
N SER A 432 4.30 -38.77 71.46
CA SER A 432 3.03 -38.86 72.21
C SER A 432 2.10 -39.92 71.61
N CYS A 433 2.40 -41.20 71.86
CA CYS A 433 1.45 -42.25 72.26
C CYS A 433 2.09 -43.63 72.09
N SER A 434 2.80 -44.07 73.12
CA SER A 434 2.87 -45.48 73.49
C SER A 434 2.44 -45.58 74.96
N PHE A 435 1.66 -46.63 75.27
CA PHE A 435 1.04 -47.02 76.55
C PHE A 435 -0.23 -46.23 76.96
N LYS A 436 -1.37 -46.86 77.29
CA LYS A 436 -1.61 -48.15 77.96
C LYS A 436 -2.99 -48.74 77.60
N HIS A 437 -3.05 -50.06 77.48
CA HIS A 437 -4.26 -50.87 77.70
C HIS A 437 -4.91 -50.54 79.05
N TYR A 438 -6.24 -50.40 79.06
CA TYR A 438 -7.16 -51.11 79.97
C TYR A 438 -8.56 -51.15 79.35
#